data_AF-A0A7S2V0E1-F1
#
_entry.id   AF-A0A7S2V0E1-F1
#
_cell.length_a   1.000
_cell.length_b   1.000
_cell.length_c   1.000
_cell.angle_alpha   90.00
_cell.angle_beta   90.00
_cell.angle_gamma   90.00
#
_symmetry.space_group_name_H-M   'P 1'
#
loop_
_entity.id
_entity.type
_entity.pdbx_description
1 polymer ?
#
loop_
_entity_poly.entity_id
_entity_poly.type
_entity_poly.pdbx_seq_one_letter_code
_entity_poly.pdbx_strand_id
1 'polypeptide(L)'
;MAAAAVLNMALLGAEQGSSVDNSASGMIALLQEEDPALQVHALRQLHAVVDQSWPEAAAQIALLEELAEEEGFPDRELAAALASKVFFHLEEYNDALRLALGAGQYFDVDSR
;
A
#
# COMPACT_ATOMS: atom_id res chain seq x y z
N MET A 1 -13.01 -5.06 26.12
CA MET A 1 -11.81 -4.65 26.88
C MET A 1 -10.60 -5.41 26.33
N ALA A 2 -10.10 -5.01 25.16
CA ALA A 2 -8.87 -5.55 24.57
C ALA A 2 -8.23 -4.47 23.69
N ALA A 3 -7.72 -3.40 24.33
CA ALA A 3 -7.11 -2.26 23.65
C ALA A 3 -5.81 -1.82 24.35
N ALA A 4 -5.02 -2.78 24.86
CA ALA A 4 -3.84 -2.46 25.67
C ALA A 4 -2.58 -3.29 25.35
N ALA A 5 -2.50 -3.93 24.18
CA ALA A 5 -1.35 -4.78 23.83
C ALA A 5 -0.46 -4.22 22.70
N VAL A 6 -0.85 -3.16 21.98
CA VAL A 6 -0.08 -2.65 20.83
C VAL A 6 0.94 -1.57 21.22
N LEU A 7 0.85 -1.00 22.43
CA LEU A 7 1.59 0.23 22.76
C LEU A 7 3.03 0.02 23.30
N ASN A 8 3.56 -1.21 23.38
CA ASN A 8 4.85 -1.46 24.04
C ASN A 8 6.00 -1.93 23.13
N MET A 9 5.92 -1.74 21.81
CA MET A 9 7.01 -2.09 20.88
C MET A 9 7.73 -0.88 20.26
N ALA A 10 7.46 0.35 20.74
CA ALA A 10 8.03 1.56 20.16
C ALA A 10 9.23 2.17 20.92
N LEU A 11 9.85 1.46 21.87
CA LEU A 11 10.86 2.07 22.75
C LEU A 11 12.18 1.31 22.97
N LEU A 12 12.58 0.44 22.04
CA LEU A 12 13.94 -0.11 22.06
C LEU A 12 14.50 -0.23 20.63
N GLY A 13 15.30 0.76 20.24
CA GLY A 13 16.05 0.69 18.99
C GLY A 13 16.47 2.05 18.44
N ALA A 14 17.17 2.85 19.24
CA ALA A 14 18.07 3.85 18.65
C ALA A 14 19.38 3.15 18.29
N GLU A 15 19.93 3.52 17.12
CA GLU A 15 21.33 3.42 16.69
C GLU A 15 21.66 2.40 15.57
N GLN A 16 21.91 2.99 14.39
CA GLN A 16 22.94 2.66 13.38
C GLN A 16 22.50 1.93 12.10
N GLY A 17 22.65 2.62 10.96
CA GLY A 17 22.72 1.99 9.64
C GLY A 17 22.27 2.88 8.49
N SER A 18 23.15 3.75 7.99
CA SER A 18 22.97 4.41 6.69
C SER A 18 23.13 3.38 5.56
N SER A 19 22.08 2.65 5.23
CA SER A 19 21.80 2.26 3.85
C SER A 19 20.78 3.25 3.33
N VAL A 20 20.89 3.62 2.05
CA VAL A 20 19.71 4.09 1.32
C VAL A 20 18.78 2.88 1.32
N ASP A 21 17.98 2.75 2.36
CA ASP A 21 16.90 1.80 2.39
C ASP A 21 16.01 2.22 1.24
N ASN A 22 15.70 1.27 0.35
CA ASN A 22 14.58 1.39 -0.55
C ASN A 22 13.29 1.31 0.27
N SER A 23 13.16 2.19 1.28
CA SER A 23 12.21 2.09 2.36
C SER A 23 10.85 2.45 1.78
N ALA A 24 9.86 1.61 2.06
CA ALA A 24 8.46 1.92 1.77
C ALA A 24 8.11 3.36 2.20
N SER A 25 8.69 3.88 3.28
CA SER A 25 8.56 5.27 3.73
C SER A 25 8.88 6.33 2.68
N GLY A 26 9.91 6.13 1.85
CA GLY A 26 10.24 7.05 0.75
C GLY A 26 9.21 7.00 -0.38
N MET A 27 8.70 5.80 -0.70
CA MET A 27 7.62 5.64 -1.68
C MET A 27 6.31 6.25 -1.17
N ILE A 28 6.01 6.06 0.11
CA ILE A 28 4.82 6.63 0.76
C ILE A 28 4.89 8.16 0.76
N ALA A 29 6.06 8.75 1.02
CA ALA A 29 6.22 10.21 0.92
C ALA A 29 5.93 10.71 -0.51
N LEU A 30 6.44 10.02 -1.54
CA LEU A 30 6.15 10.35 -2.94
C LEU A 30 4.68 10.16 -3.32
N LEU A 31 4.00 9.19 -2.71
CA LEU A 31 2.58 8.94 -2.93
C LEU A 31 1.69 10.09 -2.39
N GLN A 32 2.15 10.76 -1.32
CA GLN A 32 1.45 11.89 -0.71
C GLN A 32 1.62 13.22 -1.46
N GLU A 33 2.53 13.29 -2.44
CA GLU A 33 2.69 14.45 -3.30
C GLU A 33 1.50 14.58 -4.28
N GLU A 34 1.12 15.80 -4.65
CA GLU A 34 0.02 16.08 -5.60
C GLU A 34 0.44 15.95 -7.09
N ASP A 35 1.58 15.31 -7.37
CA ASP A 35 2.06 15.07 -8.74
C ASP A 35 1.72 13.63 -9.17
N PRO A 36 0.81 13.44 -10.15
CA PRO A 36 0.41 12.12 -10.62
C PRO A 36 1.59 11.27 -11.13
N ALA A 37 2.64 11.88 -11.68
CA ALA A 37 3.80 11.14 -12.15
C ALA A 37 4.61 10.55 -10.99
N LEU A 38 4.71 11.29 -9.87
CA LEU A 38 5.37 10.80 -8.65
C LEU A 38 4.53 9.72 -7.97
N GLN A 39 3.21 9.91 -7.90
CA GLN A 39 2.29 8.91 -7.35
C GLN A 39 2.33 7.59 -8.12
N VAL A 40 2.29 7.66 -9.46
CA VAL A 40 2.43 6.48 -10.33
C VAL A 40 3.76 5.77 -10.09
N HIS A 41 4.86 6.53 -10.00
CA HIS A 41 6.17 5.97 -9.74
C HIS A 41 6.23 5.28 -8.37
N ALA A 42 5.66 5.91 -7.34
CA ALA A 42 5.56 5.35 -5.99
C ALA A 42 4.73 4.07 -5.95
N LEU A 43 3.55 4.05 -6.58
CA LEU A 43 2.67 2.89 -6.64
C LEU A 43 3.35 1.67 -7.25
N ARG A 44 4.07 1.85 -8.35
CA ARG A 44 4.80 0.75 -9.02
C ARG A 44 5.89 0.16 -8.16
N GLN A 45 6.64 1.00 -7.45
CA GLN A 45 7.66 0.51 -6.53
C GLN A 45 7.04 -0.16 -5.31
N LEU A 46 6.00 0.44 -4.73
CA LEU A 46 5.32 -0.08 -3.55
C LEU A 46 4.66 -1.44 -3.84
N HIS A 47 4.04 -1.60 -5.01
CA HIS A 47 3.44 -2.87 -5.44
C HIS A 47 4.44 -4.03 -5.50
N ALA A 48 5.72 -3.76 -5.81
CA ALA A 48 6.75 -4.80 -5.85
C ALA A 48 7.16 -5.30 -4.45
N VAL A 49 6.91 -4.52 -3.39
CA VAL A 49 7.35 -4.82 -2.02
C VAL A 49 6.21 -4.93 -1.01
N VAL A 50 4.96 -4.72 -1.44
CA VAL A 50 3.80 -4.59 -0.56
C VAL A 50 3.57 -5.80 0.36
N ASP A 51 3.88 -7.01 -0.08
CA ASP A 51 3.69 -8.21 0.76
C ASP A 51 4.60 -8.18 2.02
N GLN A 52 5.70 -7.41 1.98
CA GLN A 52 6.63 -7.20 3.11
C GLN A 52 6.36 -5.88 3.84
N SER A 53 5.88 -4.86 3.13
CA SER A 53 5.63 -3.50 3.64
C SER A 53 4.13 -3.15 3.70
N TRP A 54 3.27 -4.15 3.90
CA TRP A 54 1.84 -3.94 4.01
C TRP A 54 1.45 -3.09 5.22
N PRO A 55 2.14 -3.10 6.38
CA PRO A 55 1.78 -2.24 7.50
C PRO A 55 1.92 -0.75 7.17
N GLU A 56 2.97 -0.38 6.44
CA GLU A 56 3.21 0.98 5.99
C GLU A 56 2.18 1.40 4.93
N ALA A 57 1.86 0.50 3.99
CA ALA A 57 0.82 0.74 2.99
C ALA A 57 -0.58 0.86 3.63
N ALA A 58 -0.87 0.08 4.68
CA ALA A 58 -2.11 0.16 5.44
C ALA A 58 -2.32 1.53 6.10
N ALA A 59 -1.23 2.20 6.50
CA ALA A 59 -1.32 3.56 7.02
C ALA A 59 -1.81 4.58 5.98
N GLN A 60 -1.73 4.26 4.68
CA GLN A 60 -2.17 5.09 3.56
C GLN A 60 -3.32 4.47 2.76
N ILE A 61 -4.05 3.51 3.32
CA ILE A 61 -5.09 2.78 2.58
C ILE A 61 -6.16 3.70 1.99
N ALA A 62 -6.54 4.77 2.71
CA ALA A 62 -7.50 5.75 2.22
C ALA A 62 -7.03 6.48 0.94
N LEU A 63 -5.74 6.81 0.86
CA LEU A 63 -5.15 7.44 -0.32
C LEU A 63 -5.11 6.46 -1.50
N LEU A 64 -4.83 5.19 -1.23
CA LEU A 64 -4.85 4.14 -2.27
C LEU A 64 -6.26 3.94 -2.83
N GLU A 65 -7.29 3.98 -1.98
CA GLU A 65 -8.69 3.92 -2.42
C GLU A 65 -9.08 5.15 -3.23
N GLU A 66 -8.69 6.36 -2.80
CA GLU A 66 -8.94 7.59 -3.54
C GLU A 66 -8.34 7.54 -4.96
N LEU A 67 -7.07 7.14 -5.07
CA LEU A 67 -6.39 6.99 -6.37
C LEU A 67 -7.00 5.87 -7.23
N ALA A 68 -7.54 4.81 -6.61
CA ALA A 68 -8.21 3.73 -7.33
C ALA A 68 -9.58 4.15 -7.90
N GLU A 69 -10.27 5.06 -7.23
CA GLU A 69 -11.59 5.56 -7.62
C GLU A 69 -11.50 6.79 -8.56
N GLU A 70 -10.34 7.43 -8.66
CA GLU A 70 -10.11 8.55 -9.58
C GLU A 70 -10.09 8.11 -11.06
N GLU A 71 -11.14 8.43 -11.81
CA GLU A 71 -11.27 8.02 -13.21
C GLU A 71 -10.16 8.55 -14.14
N GLY A 72 -9.54 9.68 -13.80
CA GLY A 72 -8.47 10.30 -14.57
C GLY A 72 -7.05 9.82 -14.22
N PHE A 73 -6.90 9.03 -13.16
CA PHE A 73 -5.58 8.65 -12.67
C PHE A 73 -4.96 7.54 -13.54
N PRO A 74 -3.72 7.70 -14.07
CA PRO A 74 -3.16 6.80 -15.07
C PRO A 74 -3.03 5.33 -14.64
N ASP A 75 -2.72 5.09 -13.36
CA ASP A 75 -2.47 3.76 -12.80
C ASP A 75 -3.51 3.39 -11.73
N ARG A 76 -4.77 3.80 -11.90
CA ARG A 76 -5.85 3.51 -10.93
C ARG A 76 -6.05 2.01 -10.67
N GLU A 77 -5.86 1.19 -11.71
CA GLU A 77 -5.96 -0.28 -11.62
C GLU A 77 -4.84 -0.86 -10.72
N LEU A 78 -3.65 -0.25 -10.75
CA LEU A 78 -2.55 -0.63 -9.88
C LEU A 78 -2.79 -0.19 -8.44
N ALA A 79 -3.36 1.00 -8.24
CA ALA A 79 -3.79 1.46 -6.92
C ALA A 79 -4.84 0.51 -6.32
N ALA A 80 -5.81 0.08 -7.11
CA ALA A 80 -6.81 -0.91 -6.71
C ALA A 80 -6.18 -2.27 -6.35
N ALA A 81 -5.22 -2.75 -7.15
CA ALA A 81 -4.48 -3.98 -6.87
C ALA A 81 -3.73 -3.91 -5.53
N LEU A 82 -3.05 -2.79 -5.29
CA LEU A 82 -2.29 -2.54 -4.08
C LEU A 82 -3.22 -2.48 -2.86
N ALA A 83 -4.30 -1.69 -2.94
CA ALA A 83 -5.30 -1.59 -1.89
C ALA A 83 -5.93 -2.95 -1.58
N SER A 84 -6.24 -3.74 -2.62
CA SER A 84 -6.75 -5.11 -2.46
C SER A 84 -5.81 -5.99 -1.64
N LYS A 85 -4.52 -6.01 -1.97
CA LYS A 85 -3.50 -6.77 -1.21
C LYS A 85 -3.40 -6.32 0.25
N VAL A 86 -3.46 -5.01 0.49
CA VAL A 86 -3.43 -4.46 1.84
C VAL A 86 -4.67 -4.87 2.64
N PHE A 87 -5.88 -4.72 2.08
CA PHE A 87 -7.11 -5.18 2.74
C PHE A 87 -7.12 -6.69 2.99
N PHE A 88 -6.50 -7.48 2.10
CA PHE A 88 -6.32 -8.92 2.33
C PHE A 88 -5.48 -9.21 3.58
N HIS A 89 -4.37 -8.47 3.79
CA HIS A 89 -3.57 -8.56 5.01
C HIS A 89 -4.30 -8.08 6.26
N LEU A 90 -5.25 -7.16 6.12
CA LEU A 90 -6.12 -6.67 7.20
C LEU A 90 -7.32 -7.59 7.49
N GLU A 91 -7.44 -8.72 6.77
CA GLU A 91 -8.55 -9.67 6.86
C GLU A 91 -9.93 -9.09 6.46
N GLU A 92 -9.95 -7.94 5.78
CA GLU A 92 -11.14 -7.28 5.25
C GLU A 92 -11.43 -7.78 3.82
N TYR A 93 -11.78 -9.07 3.72
CA TYR A 93 -11.85 -9.76 2.43
C TYR A 93 -12.88 -9.23 1.44
N ASN A 94 -13.96 -8.59 1.92
CA ASN A 94 -14.97 -8.01 1.05
C ASN A 94 -14.43 -6.83 0.27
N ASP A 95 -13.71 -5.93 0.94
CA ASP A 95 -13.07 -4.77 0.31
C ASP A 95 -11.89 -5.21 -0.54
N ALA A 96 -11.12 -6.20 -0.07
CA ALA A 96 -10.07 -6.81 -0.87
C ALA A 96 -10.60 -7.34 -2.21
N LEU A 97 -11.73 -8.06 -2.19
CA LEU A 97 -12.35 -8.59 -3.41
C LEU A 97 -12.92 -7.48 -4.29
N ARG A 98 -13.61 -6.48 -3.72
CA ARG A 98 -14.14 -5.33 -4.48
C ARG A 98 -13.03 -4.65 -5.29
N LEU A 99 -11.90 -4.39 -4.64
CA LEU A 99 -10.75 -3.72 -5.24
C LEU A 99 -10.02 -4.63 -6.22
N ALA A 100 -9.90 -5.93 -5.93
CA ALA A 100 -9.33 -6.91 -6.86
C ALA A 100 -10.08 -6.95 -8.19
N LEU A 101 -11.42 -6.92 -8.16
CA LEU A 101 -12.23 -6.88 -9.37
C LEU A 101 -12.07 -5.57 -10.16
N GLY A 102 -11.68 -4.49 -9.50
CA GLY A 102 -11.35 -3.20 -10.11
C GLY A 102 -9.90 -3.09 -10.59
N ALA A 103 -9.03 -4.06 -10.28
CA ALA A 103 -7.61 -4.02 -10.57
C ALA A 103 -7.24 -4.41 -12.02
N GLY A 104 -8.23 -4.72 -12.86
CA GLY A 104 -8.05 -4.96 -14.28
C GLY A 104 -6.97 -6.02 -14.57
N GLN A 105 -5.93 -5.63 -15.29
CA GLN A 105 -4.83 -6.53 -15.66
C GLN A 105 -3.95 -7.00 -14.49
N TYR A 106 -4.04 -6.35 -13.32
CA TYR A 106 -3.23 -6.70 -12.15
C TYR A 106 -3.86 -7.79 -11.27
N PHE A 107 -5.08 -8.23 -11.60
CA PHE A 107 -5.74 -9.35 -10.96
C PHE A 107 -5.83 -10.54 -11.91
N ASP A 108 -4.96 -11.52 -11.69
CA ASP A 108 -4.93 -12.78 -12.45
C ASP A 108 -5.40 -13.93 -11.55
N VAL A 109 -6.43 -14.65 -11.99
CA VAL A 109 -6.98 -15.82 -11.29
C VAL A 109 -6.28 -17.13 -11.66
N ASP A 110 -5.58 -17.13 -12.79
CA ASP A 110 -4.84 -18.27 -13.32
C ASP A 110 -3.36 -18.23 -12.91
N SER A 111 -2.88 -17.13 -12.33
CA SER A 111 -1.54 -17.05 -11.75
C SER A 111 -1.42 -18.02 -10.57
N ARG A 112 -0.61 -19.07 -10.77
CA ARG A 112 -0.35 -20.15 -9.80
C ARG A 112 1.01 -20.03 -9.14
#